data_AF-A0A5N6VVA3-F1
#
_entry.id   AF-A0A5N6VVA3-F1
#
_cell.length_a   1.000
_cell.length_b   1.000
_cell.length_c   1.000
_cell.angle_alpha   90.00
_cell.angle_beta   90.00
_cell.angle_gamma   90.00
#
_symmetry.space_group_name_H-M   'P 1'
#
loop_
_entity.id
_entity.type
_entity.pdbx_description
1 polymer ?
#
loop_
_entity_poly.entity_id
_entity_poly.type
_entity_poly.pdbx_seq_one_letter_code
_entity_poly.pdbx_strand_id
1 'polypeptide(L)'
;MLCTWLVSGLWPYTCSNPEDDEIWRQCSIDMMHVGIEKDPETRTMLRRVAQIRMYYWYEEQVKRVREMQPADALIFSDDILEKATYTLLERFYSAWKITDHVSREELRKTFEAEKEVGKKWCELVYYLGEGILVICGKIMDTQMNRKSFSSDDVHTLATFIINCYPQVPQVCRCFDSVVKTFIQKGVLSHDELRQWHDELNWDVLKGGLQEIKQPPQQPVSWFPVEKLSTMMDLTNFIRTQASILYN
;
A
#
# COMPACT_ATOMS: atom_id res chain seq x y z
N MET A 1 20.70 6.45 11.37
CA MET A 1 19.32 6.80 11.77
C MET A 1 18.33 5.74 11.30
N LEU A 2 18.43 5.20 10.06
CA LEU A 2 17.65 4.05 9.51
C LEU A 2 17.37 2.88 10.47
N CYS A 3 18.35 2.47 11.27
CA CYS A 3 18.26 1.27 12.10
C CYS A 3 17.25 1.37 13.26
N THR A 4 16.98 2.55 13.82
CA THR A 4 16.13 2.67 15.03
C THR A 4 14.64 2.46 14.74
N TRP A 5 14.19 2.78 13.52
CA TRP A 5 12.78 2.66 13.09
C TRP A 5 12.44 1.26 12.59
N LEU A 6 13.44 0.55 12.07
CA LEU A 6 13.34 -0.88 11.76
C LEU A 6 13.22 -1.71 13.03
N VAL A 7 14.07 -1.46 14.04
CA VAL A 7 14.11 -2.22 15.31
C VAL A 7 12.85 -2.05 16.14
N SER A 8 12.25 -0.86 16.12
CA SER A 8 11.09 -0.55 16.97
C SER A 8 9.76 -0.93 16.31
N GLY A 9 9.76 -1.22 15.01
CA GLY A 9 8.60 -1.01 14.17
C GLY A 9 8.19 0.47 14.19
N LEU A 10 7.63 0.98 13.11
CA LEU A 10 7.15 2.37 13.12
C LEU A 10 5.84 2.53 13.90
N TRP A 11 5.26 1.44 14.40
CA TRP A 11 3.90 1.37 14.95
C TRP A 11 3.85 0.67 16.32
N PRO A 12 2.89 1.05 17.20
CA PRO A 12 2.75 0.44 18.52
C PRO A 12 2.54 -1.07 18.42
N TYR A 13 3.20 -1.79 19.33
CA TYR A 13 3.16 -3.24 19.54
C TYR A 13 1.72 -3.77 19.47
N THR A 14 1.45 -4.74 18.59
CA THR A 14 0.23 -5.57 18.67
C THR A 14 0.59 -6.91 19.29
N CYS A 15 -0.23 -7.32 20.26
CA CYS A 15 -0.02 -8.52 21.06
C CYS A 15 -0.22 -9.77 20.20
N SER A 16 0.29 -10.91 20.66
CA SER A 16 0.38 -12.17 19.94
C SER A 16 -0.95 -12.90 19.67
N ASN A 17 -2.11 -12.24 19.81
CA ASN A 17 -3.43 -12.78 19.51
C ASN A 17 -4.28 -11.71 18.78
N PRO A 18 -4.45 -11.81 17.45
CA PRO A 18 -5.28 -10.86 16.70
C PRO A 18 -6.76 -11.21 16.90
N GLU A 19 -7.39 -10.64 17.92
CA GLU A 19 -8.85 -10.55 17.95
C GLU A 19 -9.32 -9.57 16.85
N ASP A 20 -10.54 -9.73 16.34
CA ASP A 20 -11.12 -8.85 15.30
C ASP A 20 -10.97 -7.36 15.67
N ASP A 21 -11.08 -7.03 16.96
CA ASP A 21 -10.92 -5.67 17.50
C ASP A 21 -9.52 -5.07 17.29
N GLU A 22 -8.45 -5.87 17.25
CA GLU A 22 -7.09 -5.40 16.99
C GLU A 22 -6.84 -5.06 15.52
N ILE A 23 -7.49 -5.79 14.61
CA ILE A 23 -7.47 -5.49 13.18
C ILE A 23 -8.11 -4.12 12.93
N TRP A 24 -9.24 -3.84 13.57
CA TRP A 24 -9.94 -2.55 13.43
C TRP A 24 -9.23 -1.39 14.12
N ARG A 25 -8.56 -1.65 15.24
CA ARG A 25 -7.67 -0.68 15.89
C ARG A 25 -6.54 -0.27 14.94
N GLN A 26 -5.99 -1.21 14.17
CA GLN A 26 -4.99 -0.89 13.17
C GLN A 26 -5.51 0.01 12.06
N CYS A 27 -6.72 -0.23 11.57
CA CYS A 27 -7.26 0.60 10.50
C CYS A 27 -7.48 2.06 10.95
N SER A 28 -7.91 2.25 12.20
CA SER A 28 -8.04 3.58 12.82
C SER A 28 -6.69 4.28 12.97
N ILE A 29 -5.65 3.50 13.31
CA ILE A 29 -4.27 3.95 13.42
C ILE A 29 -3.70 4.36 12.04
N ASP A 30 -3.96 3.57 10.99
CA ASP A 30 -3.52 3.86 9.61
C ASP A 30 -4.09 5.22 9.13
N MET A 31 -5.36 5.53 9.44
CA MET A 31 -5.98 6.83 9.17
C MET A 31 -5.31 8.00 9.92
N MET A 32 -4.99 7.83 11.20
CA MET A 32 -4.27 8.86 11.97
C MET A 32 -2.86 9.10 11.42
N HIS A 33 -2.22 8.05 10.90
CA HIS A 33 -0.85 8.11 10.40
C HIS A 33 -0.69 8.82 9.07
N VAL A 34 -1.73 8.79 8.22
CA VAL A 34 -1.80 9.66 7.04
C VAL A 34 -1.69 11.14 7.44
N GLY A 35 -2.14 11.52 8.65
CA GLY A 35 -2.33 12.92 9.06
C GLY A 35 -1.27 13.57 9.96
N ILE A 36 -0.31 12.86 10.54
CA ILE A 36 0.67 13.48 11.47
C ILE A 36 1.91 13.96 10.64
N GLU A 37 2.74 14.91 11.11
CA GLU A 37 4.03 15.37 10.49
C GLU A 37 5.14 15.58 11.55
N LYS A 38 6.33 14.94 11.41
CA LYS A 38 7.56 15.23 12.20
C LYS A 38 8.89 14.84 11.50
N ASP A 39 8.91 13.83 10.62
CA ASP A 39 10.05 13.49 9.72
C ASP A 39 9.53 13.20 8.29
N PRO A 40 9.96 13.91 7.24
CA PRO A 40 9.29 13.85 5.94
C PRO A 40 9.47 12.54 5.16
N GLU A 41 10.66 11.93 5.16
CA GLU A 41 10.92 10.75 4.32
C GLU A 41 10.35 9.45 4.91
N THR A 42 10.60 9.22 6.20
CA THR A 42 10.03 8.06 6.90
C THR A 42 8.50 8.10 6.85
N ARG A 43 7.90 9.29 6.91
CA ARG A 43 6.43 9.45 6.82
C ARG A 43 5.88 9.28 5.42
N THR A 44 6.60 9.66 4.37
CA THR A 44 6.16 9.37 2.99
C THR A 44 6.07 7.86 2.75
N MET A 45 7.06 7.09 3.21
CA MET A 45 6.97 5.63 3.17
C MET A 45 5.78 5.11 3.99
N LEU A 46 5.64 5.58 5.24
CA LEU A 46 4.54 5.14 6.11
C LEU A 46 3.16 5.48 5.57
N ARG A 47 2.99 6.67 4.99
CA ARG A 47 1.75 7.08 4.38
C ARG A 47 1.41 6.18 3.20
N ARG A 48 2.38 5.84 2.34
CA ARG A 48 2.18 4.88 1.24
C ARG A 48 1.72 3.52 1.78
N VAL A 49 2.37 3.02 2.83
CA VAL A 49 1.97 1.77 3.50
C VAL A 49 0.55 1.86 4.07
N ALA A 50 0.19 2.97 4.74
CA ALA A 50 -1.16 3.18 5.25
C ALA A 50 -2.20 3.23 4.10
N GLN A 51 -1.90 3.94 3.02
CA GLN A 51 -2.76 4.05 1.83
C GLN A 51 -3.03 2.70 1.18
N ILE A 52 -2.00 1.87 0.93
CA ILE A 52 -2.21 0.53 0.35
C ILE A 52 -3.03 -0.38 1.28
N ARG A 53 -2.91 -0.21 2.60
CA ARG A 53 -3.69 -0.97 3.58
C ARG A 53 -5.13 -0.51 3.63
N MET A 54 -5.39 0.79 3.56
CA MET A 54 -6.75 1.31 3.41
C MET A 54 -7.44 0.70 2.18
N TYR A 55 -6.72 0.62 1.05
CA TYR A 55 -7.23 -0.05 -0.14
C TYR A 55 -7.44 -1.56 0.07
N TYR A 56 -6.51 -2.25 0.73
CA TYR A 56 -6.68 -3.66 1.11
C TYR A 56 -7.92 -3.89 1.98
N TRP A 57 -8.12 -3.11 3.04
CA TRP A 57 -9.28 -3.24 3.92
C TRP A 57 -10.59 -2.97 3.19
N TYR A 58 -10.58 -2.03 2.24
CA TYR A 58 -11.69 -1.81 1.35
C TYR A 58 -12.01 -3.04 0.51
N GLU A 59 -11.04 -3.63 -0.18
CA GLU A 59 -11.23 -4.84 -0.99
C GLU A 59 -11.73 -6.02 -0.16
N GLU A 60 -11.15 -6.24 1.03
CA GLU A 60 -11.60 -7.29 1.96
C GLU A 60 -13.03 -7.05 2.44
N GLN A 61 -13.40 -5.80 2.74
CA GLN A 61 -14.76 -5.50 3.16
C GLN A 61 -15.76 -5.62 2.01
N VAL A 62 -15.39 -5.25 0.78
CA VAL A 62 -16.21 -5.49 -0.42
C VAL A 62 -16.45 -6.98 -0.62
N LYS A 63 -15.42 -7.82 -0.44
CA LYS A 63 -15.55 -9.29 -0.50
C LYS A 63 -16.49 -9.82 0.58
N ARG A 64 -16.31 -9.41 1.85
CA ARG A 64 -17.19 -9.79 2.96
C ARG A 64 -18.64 -9.37 2.71
N VAL A 65 -18.87 -8.15 2.23
CA VAL A 65 -20.21 -7.66 1.93
C VAL A 65 -20.85 -8.47 0.80
N ARG A 66 -20.09 -8.94 -0.19
CA ARG A 66 -20.57 -9.84 -1.26
C ARG A 66 -20.91 -11.23 -0.73
N GLU A 67 -20.03 -11.82 0.08
CA GLU A 67 -20.20 -13.17 0.63
C GLU A 67 -21.36 -13.28 1.62
N MET A 68 -21.67 -12.21 2.35
CA MET A 68 -22.79 -12.16 3.29
C MET A 68 -24.16 -12.04 2.60
N GLN A 69 -24.21 -11.88 1.28
CA GLN A 69 -25.48 -11.72 0.58
C GLN A 69 -26.16 -13.07 0.32
N PRO A 70 -27.49 -13.14 0.43
CA PRO A 70 -28.25 -14.27 -0.05
C PRO A 70 -27.99 -14.49 -1.55
N ALA A 71 -27.88 -15.76 -1.98
CA ALA A 71 -27.64 -16.12 -3.39
C ALA A 71 -28.70 -15.55 -4.36
N ASP A 72 -29.90 -15.24 -3.85
CA ASP A 72 -31.05 -14.78 -4.63
C ASP A 72 -31.24 -13.24 -4.58
N ALA A 73 -30.35 -12.50 -3.92
CA ALA A 73 -30.48 -11.06 -3.77
C ALA A 73 -29.99 -10.31 -5.02
N LEU A 74 -30.90 -9.58 -5.69
CA LEU A 74 -30.56 -8.57 -6.70
C LEU A 74 -29.97 -7.35 -5.99
N ILE A 75 -28.64 -7.24 -5.99
CA ILE A 75 -27.92 -6.12 -5.38
C ILE A 75 -27.08 -5.43 -6.45
N PHE A 76 -27.20 -4.11 -6.52
CA PHE A 76 -26.40 -3.33 -7.43
C PHE A 76 -24.97 -3.22 -6.89
N SER A 77 -23.97 -3.23 -7.78
CA SER A 77 -22.57 -3.12 -7.37
C SER A 77 -22.33 -1.88 -6.49
N ASP A 78 -22.99 -0.76 -6.78
CA ASP A 78 -22.83 0.48 -6.05
C ASP A 78 -23.26 0.35 -4.58
N ASP A 79 -24.34 -0.39 -4.29
CA ASP A 79 -24.82 -0.63 -2.93
C ASP A 79 -23.78 -1.40 -2.09
N ILE A 80 -23.04 -2.32 -2.73
CA ILE A 80 -21.98 -3.10 -2.08
C ILE A 80 -20.80 -2.19 -1.73
N LEU A 81 -20.38 -1.34 -2.67
CA LEU A 81 -19.25 -0.42 -2.48
C LEU A 81 -19.59 0.60 -1.38
N GLU A 82 -20.80 1.18 -1.44
CA GLU A 82 -21.27 2.12 -0.43
C GLU A 82 -21.33 1.48 0.96
N LYS A 83 -21.93 0.29 1.08
CA LYS A 83 -22.00 -0.44 2.36
C LYS A 83 -20.62 -0.79 2.91
N ALA A 84 -19.68 -1.19 2.04
CA ALA A 84 -18.31 -1.47 2.45
C ALA A 84 -17.62 -0.22 3.00
N THR A 85 -17.69 0.90 2.28
CA THR A 85 -17.13 2.19 2.71
C THR A 85 -17.73 2.65 4.04
N TYR A 86 -19.07 2.64 4.20
CA TYR A 86 -19.71 3.05 5.46
C TYR A 86 -19.31 2.16 6.64
N THR A 87 -19.25 0.85 6.43
CA THR A 87 -18.85 -0.09 7.50
C THR A 87 -17.42 0.20 7.95
N LEU A 88 -16.51 0.52 7.02
CA LEU A 88 -15.14 0.89 7.36
C LEU A 88 -15.08 2.23 8.10
N LEU A 89 -15.78 3.25 7.62
CA LEU A 89 -15.82 4.57 8.27
C LEU A 89 -16.38 4.50 9.69
N GLU A 90 -17.47 3.75 9.93
CA GLU A 90 -18.01 3.56 11.27
C GLU A 90 -16.99 2.89 12.21
N ARG A 91 -16.17 1.99 11.68
CA ARG A 91 -15.11 1.30 12.44
C ARG A 91 -13.88 2.17 12.67
N PHE A 92 -13.52 3.03 11.73
CA PHE A 92 -12.31 3.87 11.83
C PHE A 92 -12.50 5.05 12.77
N TYR A 93 -13.71 5.57 12.87
CA TYR A 93 -14.03 6.72 13.69
C TYR A 93 -14.87 6.27 14.89
N SER A 94 -14.24 6.12 16.05
CA SER A 94 -14.94 5.75 17.29
C SER A 94 -16.10 6.68 17.66
N ALA A 95 -16.02 7.95 17.25
CA ALA A 95 -17.06 8.95 17.41
C ALA A 95 -18.10 8.97 16.27
N TRP A 96 -18.03 8.07 15.28
CA TRP A 96 -18.85 8.10 14.07
C TRP A 96 -20.33 8.35 14.37
N LYS A 97 -20.89 7.63 15.37
CA LYS A 97 -22.30 7.73 15.77
C LYS A 97 -22.73 9.10 16.27
N ILE A 98 -21.82 9.88 16.85
CA ILE A 98 -22.07 11.23 17.36
C ILE A 98 -21.55 12.34 16.44
N THR A 99 -20.79 11.98 15.40
CA THR A 99 -20.34 12.90 14.33
C THR A 99 -21.52 13.33 13.47
N ASP A 100 -21.62 14.62 13.17
CA ASP A 100 -22.67 15.18 12.32
C ASP A 100 -22.50 14.78 10.84
N HIS A 101 -23.56 14.96 10.06
CA HIS A 101 -23.60 14.53 8.65
C HIS A 101 -22.55 15.24 7.77
N VAL A 102 -22.28 16.52 8.00
CA VAL A 102 -21.30 17.28 7.19
C VAL A 102 -19.91 16.72 7.43
N SER A 103 -19.53 16.54 8.69
CA SER A 103 -18.26 15.94 9.07
C SER A 103 -18.12 14.51 8.53
N ARG A 104 -19.16 13.67 8.61
CA ARG A 104 -19.13 12.30 8.04
C ARG A 104 -18.86 12.29 6.55
N GLU A 105 -19.46 13.22 5.81
CA GLU A 105 -19.24 13.35 4.37
C GLU A 105 -17.80 13.78 4.02
N GLU A 106 -17.20 14.65 4.84
CA GLU A 106 -15.79 15.02 4.70
C GLU A 106 -14.83 13.86 5.00
N LEU A 107 -15.12 13.08 6.04
CA LEU A 107 -14.36 11.88 6.36
C LEU A 107 -14.48 10.81 5.26
N ARG A 108 -15.67 10.66 4.66
CA ARG A 108 -15.90 9.79 3.51
C ARG A 108 -15.07 10.24 2.31
N LYS A 109 -15.11 11.53 1.95
CA LYS A 109 -14.31 12.08 0.84
C LYS A 109 -12.81 11.89 1.07
N THR A 110 -12.35 12.06 2.30
CA THR A 110 -10.94 11.84 2.67
C THR A 110 -10.58 10.37 2.52
N PHE A 111 -11.39 9.47 3.07
CA PHE A 111 -11.18 8.02 2.93
C PHE A 111 -11.11 7.59 1.46
N GLU A 112 -12.07 8.01 0.63
CA GLU A 112 -12.10 7.66 -0.79
C GLU A 112 -10.85 8.19 -1.53
N ALA A 113 -10.41 9.42 -1.23
CA ALA A 113 -9.21 9.97 -1.84
C ALA A 113 -7.96 9.15 -1.47
N GLU A 114 -7.75 8.85 -0.19
CA GLU A 114 -6.60 8.08 0.29
C GLU A 114 -6.62 6.62 -0.20
N LYS A 115 -7.81 6.01 -0.23
CA LYS A 115 -8.03 4.66 -0.78
C LYS A 115 -7.67 4.59 -2.26
N GLU A 116 -8.08 5.57 -3.07
CA GLU A 116 -7.72 5.62 -4.49
C GLU A 116 -6.21 5.83 -4.70
N VAL A 117 -5.54 6.60 -3.82
CA VAL A 117 -4.07 6.68 -3.84
C VAL A 117 -3.44 5.33 -3.50
N GLY A 118 -3.98 4.63 -2.50
CA GLY A 118 -3.57 3.26 -2.14
C GLY A 118 -3.68 2.28 -3.30
N LYS A 119 -4.80 2.31 -4.05
CA LYS A 119 -4.98 1.51 -5.26
C LYS A 119 -3.87 1.76 -6.28
N LYS A 120 -3.58 3.02 -6.60
CA LYS A 120 -2.51 3.40 -7.54
C LYS A 120 -1.14 2.88 -7.09
N TRP A 121 -0.87 2.91 -5.78
CA TRP A 121 0.36 2.31 -5.24
C TRP A 121 0.40 0.79 -5.44
N CYS A 122 -0.70 0.08 -5.19
CA CYS A 122 -0.77 -1.35 -5.44
C CYS A 122 -0.59 -1.70 -6.93
N GLU A 123 -1.13 -0.89 -7.84
CA GLU A 123 -0.89 -1.03 -9.29
C GLU A 123 0.61 -0.87 -9.62
N LEU A 124 1.27 0.14 -9.05
CA LEU A 124 2.69 0.36 -9.30
C LEU A 124 3.58 -0.75 -8.69
N VAL A 125 3.19 -1.27 -7.51
CA VAL A 125 3.81 -2.45 -6.88
C VAL A 125 3.71 -3.66 -7.80
N TYR A 126 2.55 -3.89 -8.41
CA TYR A 126 2.37 -4.99 -9.35
C TYR A 126 3.37 -4.95 -10.51
N TYR A 127 3.63 -3.77 -11.08
CA TYR A 127 4.57 -3.62 -12.19
C TYR A 127 6.04 -3.65 -11.77
N LEU A 128 6.39 -2.97 -10.66
CA LEU A 128 7.79 -2.68 -10.33
C LEU A 128 8.33 -3.49 -9.15
N GLY A 129 7.48 -4.15 -8.36
CA GLY A 129 7.84 -4.81 -7.10
C GLY A 129 7.49 -3.96 -5.88
N GLU A 130 7.42 -4.62 -4.72
CA GLU A 130 6.96 -4.04 -3.45
C GLU A 130 7.86 -2.89 -2.99
N GLY A 131 9.17 -3.02 -3.18
CA GLY A 131 10.17 -2.03 -2.78
C GLY A 131 9.99 -0.62 -3.34
N ILE A 132 9.16 -0.43 -4.37
CA ILE A 132 8.76 0.91 -4.84
C ILE A 132 8.14 1.75 -3.71
N LEU A 133 7.48 1.11 -2.74
CA LEU A 133 6.89 1.76 -1.56
C LEU A 133 7.94 2.33 -0.59
N VAL A 134 9.20 1.92 -0.72
CA VAL A 134 10.33 2.46 0.06
C VAL A 134 11.07 3.48 -0.79
N ILE A 135 11.55 3.06 -1.95
CA ILE A 135 12.56 3.80 -2.70
C ILE A 135 12.02 4.99 -3.49
N CYS A 136 10.70 5.03 -3.76
CA CYS A 136 10.15 6.14 -4.53
C CYS A 136 10.32 7.47 -3.77
N GLY A 137 10.79 8.49 -4.49
CA GLY A 137 10.99 9.83 -3.97
C GLY A 137 9.73 10.71 -3.93
N LYS A 138 9.87 11.86 -3.27
CA LYS A 138 8.79 12.84 -3.02
C LYS A 138 8.02 13.30 -4.25
N ILE A 139 8.66 13.41 -5.41
CA ILE A 139 8.00 13.88 -6.65
C ILE A 139 6.93 12.90 -7.08
N MET A 140 7.28 11.63 -7.17
CA MET A 140 6.34 10.57 -7.57
C MET A 140 5.20 10.45 -6.56
N ASP A 141 5.55 10.46 -5.27
CA ASP A 141 4.56 10.50 -4.20
C ASP A 141 3.59 11.70 -4.32
N THR A 142 4.10 12.89 -4.66
CA THR A 142 3.25 14.06 -4.94
C THR A 142 2.33 13.82 -6.14
N GLN A 143 2.81 13.19 -7.21
CA GLN A 143 1.97 12.88 -8.38
C GLN A 143 0.85 11.89 -8.03
N MET A 144 1.19 10.83 -7.31
CA MET A 144 0.23 9.81 -6.88
C MET A 144 -0.91 10.40 -6.05
N ASN A 145 -0.64 11.42 -5.23
CA ASN A 145 -1.65 12.09 -4.41
C ASN A 145 -2.49 13.14 -5.19
N ARG A 146 -2.19 13.42 -6.47
CA ARG A 146 -3.01 14.32 -7.28
C ARG A 146 -4.28 13.61 -7.75
N LYS A 147 -5.42 14.30 -7.62
CA LYS A 147 -6.72 13.82 -8.13
C LYS A 147 -6.73 13.60 -9.64
N SER A 148 -5.95 14.38 -10.39
CA SER A 148 -5.84 14.26 -11.85
C SER A 148 -4.97 13.09 -12.31
N PHE A 149 -4.22 12.44 -11.40
CA PHE A 149 -3.34 11.32 -11.73
C PHE A 149 -4.10 10.01 -11.55
N SER A 150 -4.40 9.36 -12.67
CA SER A 150 -5.26 8.18 -12.78
C SER A 150 -4.48 6.87 -12.84
N SER A 151 -5.18 5.73 -12.77
CA SER A 151 -4.59 4.40 -13.03
C SER A 151 -3.97 4.28 -14.43
N ASP A 152 -4.49 5.01 -15.41
CA ASP A 152 -3.95 5.02 -16.78
C ASP A 152 -2.59 5.74 -16.83
N ASP A 153 -2.42 6.77 -16.00
CA ASP A 153 -1.14 7.45 -15.82
C ASP A 153 -0.13 6.55 -15.10
N VAL A 154 -0.58 5.76 -14.10
CA VAL A 154 0.25 4.73 -13.43
C VAL A 154 0.74 3.69 -14.43
N HIS A 155 -0.16 3.18 -15.27
CA HIS A 155 0.19 2.20 -16.30
C HIS A 155 1.16 2.77 -17.34
N THR A 156 0.92 3.99 -17.80
CA THR A 156 1.81 4.69 -18.76
C THR A 156 3.19 4.89 -18.16
N LEU A 157 3.26 5.33 -16.90
CA LEU A 157 4.49 5.49 -16.15
C LEU A 157 5.24 4.16 -16.00
N ALA A 158 4.56 3.10 -15.58
CA ALA A 158 5.16 1.78 -15.42
C ALA A 158 5.71 1.25 -16.75
N THR A 159 4.96 1.42 -17.84
CA THR A 159 5.40 1.06 -19.20
C THR A 159 6.66 1.81 -19.59
N PHE A 160 6.71 3.13 -19.33
CA PHE A 160 7.90 3.94 -19.58
C PHE A 160 9.10 3.48 -18.73
N ILE A 161 8.91 3.23 -17.43
CA ILE A 161 9.98 2.79 -16.54
C ILE A 161 10.55 1.44 -16.98
N ILE A 162 9.68 0.46 -17.25
CA ILE A 162 10.10 -0.90 -17.64
C ILE A 162 10.91 -0.88 -18.93
N ASN A 163 10.53 -0.03 -19.90
CA ASN A 163 11.19 0.04 -21.20
C ASN A 163 12.46 0.91 -21.20
N CYS A 164 12.45 2.04 -20.49
CA CYS A 164 13.55 3.02 -20.54
C CYS A 164 14.54 2.89 -19.37
N TYR A 165 14.13 2.23 -18.28
CA TYR A 165 14.91 2.00 -17.06
C TYR A 165 14.70 0.56 -16.53
N PRO A 166 15.12 -0.47 -17.28
CA PRO A 166 14.87 -1.87 -16.92
C PRO A 166 15.48 -2.29 -15.57
N GLN A 167 16.44 -1.52 -15.04
CA GLN A 167 17.03 -1.75 -13.73
C GLN A 167 16.16 -1.30 -12.56
N VAL A 168 15.20 -0.41 -12.77
CA VAL A 168 14.33 0.09 -11.69
C VAL A 168 13.54 -1.05 -11.05
N PRO A 169 12.83 -1.94 -11.78
CA PRO A 169 12.18 -3.10 -11.18
C PRO A 169 13.14 -4.01 -10.39
N GLN A 170 14.37 -4.19 -10.88
CA GLN A 170 15.35 -5.04 -10.19
C GLN A 170 15.80 -4.42 -8.86
N VAL A 171 16.06 -3.12 -8.85
CA VAL A 171 16.39 -2.37 -7.64
C VAL A 171 15.22 -2.34 -6.67
N CYS A 172 13.98 -2.12 -7.13
CA CYS A 172 12.78 -2.22 -6.30
C CYS A 172 12.73 -3.56 -5.58
N ARG A 173 12.88 -4.67 -6.30
CA ARG A 173 12.78 -6.02 -5.72
C ARG A 173 13.83 -6.32 -4.65
N CYS A 174 14.97 -5.63 -4.66
CA CYS A 174 15.95 -5.74 -3.57
C CYS A 174 15.37 -5.30 -2.22
N PHE A 175 14.36 -4.42 -2.21
CA PHE A 175 13.72 -3.90 -1.00
C PHE A 175 12.40 -4.60 -0.65
N ASP A 176 12.02 -5.69 -1.33
CA ASP A 176 10.76 -6.37 -1.05
C ASP A 176 10.71 -6.91 0.39
N SER A 177 11.81 -7.49 0.91
CA SER A 177 11.89 -7.96 2.31
C SER A 177 11.70 -6.83 3.33
N VAL A 178 12.20 -5.64 3.01
CA VAL A 178 12.01 -4.42 3.82
C VAL A 178 10.55 -4.03 3.86
N VAL A 179 9.87 -4.08 2.72
CA VAL A 179 8.44 -3.76 2.65
C VAL A 179 7.59 -4.78 3.41
N LYS A 180 7.90 -6.07 3.29
CA LYS A 180 7.24 -7.12 4.08
C LYS A 180 7.33 -6.84 5.57
N THR A 181 8.51 -6.47 6.07
CA THR A 181 8.72 -6.06 7.46
C THR A 181 7.75 -4.94 7.88
N PHE A 182 7.56 -3.93 7.03
CA PHE A 182 6.63 -2.82 7.31
C PHE A 182 5.15 -3.19 7.21
N ILE A 183 4.80 -4.13 6.33
CA ILE A 183 3.42 -4.61 6.17
C ILE A 183 3.02 -5.55 7.31
N GLN A 184 3.91 -6.45 7.73
CA GLN A 184 3.62 -7.54 8.67
C GLN A 184 3.47 -7.12 10.12
N LYS A 185 4.06 -5.99 10.53
CA LYS A 185 4.12 -5.49 11.93
C LYS A 185 4.80 -6.44 12.90
N GLY A 186 5.78 -5.97 13.68
CA GLY A 186 6.02 -6.34 15.09
C GLY A 186 6.22 -7.82 15.51
N VAL A 187 6.09 -8.80 14.62
CA VAL A 187 6.25 -10.24 14.88
C VAL A 187 7.66 -10.70 14.54
N LEU A 188 8.45 -9.84 13.89
CA LEU A 188 9.84 -10.13 13.58
C LEU A 188 10.69 -9.98 14.83
N SER A 189 11.39 -11.05 15.17
CA SER A 189 12.48 -11.07 16.13
C SER A 189 13.54 -10.01 15.77
N HIS A 190 14.32 -9.57 16.76
CA HIS A 190 15.41 -8.63 16.52
C HIS A 190 16.43 -9.13 15.49
N ASP A 191 16.55 -10.46 15.32
CA ASP A 191 17.42 -11.08 14.34
C ASP A 191 16.83 -10.98 12.92
N GLU A 192 15.53 -11.19 12.75
CA GLU A 192 14.83 -10.98 11.47
C GLU A 192 14.85 -9.51 11.01
N LEU A 193 14.77 -8.56 11.96
CA LEU A 193 14.92 -7.13 11.68
C LEU A 193 16.34 -6.72 11.26
N ARG A 194 17.35 -7.58 11.49
CA ARG A 194 18.72 -7.38 11.00
C ARG A 194 18.99 -8.14 9.71
N GLN A 195 18.32 -9.28 9.49
CA GLN A 195 18.51 -10.14 8.32
C GLN A 195 18.22 -9.44 6.99
N TRP A 196 17.23 -8.54 6.90
CA TRP A 196 16.93 -7.87 5.61
C TRP A 196 18.15 -7.13 5.03
N HIS A 197 18.99 -6.54 5.88
CA HIS A 197 20.18 -5.81 5.44
C HIS A 197 21.24 -6.76 4.85
N ASP A 198 21.32 -7.97 5.40
CA ASP A 198 22.23 -9.01 4.94
C ASP A 198 21.68 -9.74 3.70
N GLU A 199 20.34 -9.73 3.52
CA GLU A 199 19.65 -10.24 2.33
C GLU A 199 19.65 -9.25 1.15
N LEU A 200 20.02 -7.98 1.37
CA LEU A 200 20.19 -7.04 0.28
C LEU A 200 21.31 -7.50 -0.64
N ASN A 201 20.97 -7.75 -1.91
CA ASN A 201 21.97 -7.97 -2.95
C ASN A 201 22.66 -6.64 -3.29
N TRP A 202 23.73 -6.34 -2.55
CA TRP A 202 24.48 -5.08 -2.65
C TRP A 202 25.09 -4.86 -4.04
N ASP A 203 25.43 -5.93 -4.75
CA ASP A 203 26.01 -5.83 -6.09
C ASP A 203 24.96 -5.39 -7.11
N VAL A 204 23.77 -6.01 -7.07
CA VAL A 204 22.61 -5.59 -7.90
C VAL A 204 22.19 -4.17 -7.55
N LEU A 205 22.16 -3.83 -6.25
CA LEU A 205 21.78 -2.50 -5.80
C LEU A 205 22.78 -1.43 -6.27
N LYS A 206 24.08 -1.65 -6.11
CA LYS A 206 25.12 -0.70 -6.55
C LYS A 206 25.15 -0.56 -8.06
N GLY A 207 25.09 -1.66 -8.80
CA GLY A 207 25.04 -1.64 -10.27
C GLY A 207 23.80 -0.93 -10.78
N GLY A 208 22.62 -1.33 -10.30
CA GLY A 208 21.34 -0.72 -10.68
C GLY A 208 21.27 0.77 -10.35
N LEU A 209 21.74 1.21 -9.17
CA LEU A 209 21.77 2.62 -8.81
C LEU A 209 22.74 3.45 -9.66
N GLN A 210 23.83 2.87 -10.14
CA GLN A 210 24.74 3.55 -11.07
C GLN A 210 24.10 3.71 -12.46
N GLU A 211 23.38 2.70 -12.92
CA GLU A 211 22.68 2.70 -14.21
C GLU A 211 21.47 3.64 -14.21
N ILE A 212 20.71 3.72 -13.12
CA ILE A 212 19.56 4.65 -12.98
C ILE A 212 19.98 6.12 -13.07
N LYS A 213 21.24 6.46 -12.73
CA LYS A 213 21.76 7.82 -12.89
C LYS A 213 22.04 8.20 -14.33
N GLN A 214 22.12 7.22 -15.24
CA GLN A 214 22.30 7.48 -16.65
C GLN A 214 20.98 7.98 -17.27
N PRO A 215 21.05 8.74 -18.37
CA PRO A 215 19.86 9.12 -19.13
C PRO A 215 19.03 7.89 -19.54
N PRO A 216 17.71 8.06 -19.75
CA PRO A 216 16.84 6.97 -20.18
C PRO A 216 17.39 6.33 -21.45
N GLN A 217 17.47 5.01 -21.46
CA GLN A 217 17.87 4.29 -22.66
C GLN A 217 16.70 4.26 -23.62
N GLN A 218 16.94 4.55 -24.91
CA GLN A 218 15.92 4.35 -25.93
C GLN A 218 15.74 2.84 -26.13
N PRO A 219 14.55 2.27 -25.87
CA PRO A 219 14.33 0.84 -26.02
C PRO A 219 14.46 0.46 -27.50
N VAL A 220 15.14 -0.66 -27.77
CA VAL A 220 15.24 -1.25 -29.13
C VAL A 220 13.85 -1.62 -29.65
N SER A 221 12.97 -2.04 -28.75
CA SER A 221 11.56 -2.31 -29.00
C SER A 221 10.77 -2.07 -27.72
N TRP A 222 9.55 -1.53 -27.85
CA TRP A 222 8.65 -1.40 -26.71
C TRP A 222 8.07 -2.76 -26.34
N PHE A 223 8.38 -3.23 -25.14
CA PHE A 223 7.73 -4.38 -24.55
C PHE A 223 6.31 -3.98 -24.12
N PRO A 224 5.27 -4.70 -24.60
CA PRO A 224 3.92 -4.44 -24.16
C PRO A 224 3.79 -4.83 -22.69
N VAL A 225 3.50 -3.84 -21.85
CA VAL A 225 3.07 -4.07 -20.48
C VAL A 225 1.55 -4.20 -20.52
N GLU A 226 1.02 -5.28 -19.95
CA GLU A 226 -0.43 -5.49 -19.94
C GLU A 226 -1.10 -4.51 -18.98
N LYS A 227 -2.21 -3.91 -19.41
CA LYS A 227 -3.00 -3.04 -18.55
C LYS A 227 -3.77 -3.89 -17.55
N LEU A 228 -3.69 -3.51 -16.28
CA LEU A 228 -4.38 -4.22 -15.21
C LEU A 228 -5.90 -4.23 -15.43
N SER A 229 -6.49 -5.42 -15.32
CA SER A 229 -7.94 -5.59 -15.27
C SER A 229 -8.50 -5.10 -13.94
N THR A 230 -9.70 -4.55 -13.96
CA THR A 230 -10.43 -4.14 -12.75
C THR A 230 -10.76 -5.30 -11.81
N MET A 231 -10.67 -6.55 -12.28
CA MET A 231 -10.90 -7.76 -11.48
C MET A 231 -9.63 -8.35 -10.85
N MET A 232 -8.47 -7.74 -11.03
CA MET A 232 -7.22 -8.26 -10.50
C MET A 232 -7.08 -7.98 -9.00
N ASP A 233 -6.68 -8.99 -8.21
CA ASP A 233 -6.38 -8.79 -6.79
C ASP A 233 -5.00 -8.14 -6.63
N LEU A 234 -5.00 -6.81 -6.62
CA LEU A 234 -3.79 -6.00 -6.44
C LEU A 234 -3.22 -6.05 -5.02
N THR A 235 -3.95 -6.63 -4.07
CA THR A 235 -3.63 -6.60 -2.65
C THR A 235 -3.15 -7.94 -2.11
N ASN A 236 -3.02 -8.95 -2.98
CA ASN A 236 -2.59 -10.29 -2.58
C ASN A 236 -1.20 -10.29 -1.92
N PHE A 237 -0.30 -9.38 -2.32
CA PHE A 237 1.02 -9.22 -1.69
C PHE A 237 0.93 -8.73 -0.23
N ILE A 238 -0.20 -8.14 0.18
CA ILE A 238 -0.48 -7.80 1.59
C ILE A 238 -1.04 -9.04 2.29
N ARG A 239 -1.96 -9.77 1.64
CA ARG A 239 -2.60 -10.97 2.19
C ARG A 239 -1.61 -12.09 2.47
N THR A 240 -0.71 -12.41 1.53
CA THR A 240 0.32 -13.45 1.70
C THR A 240 1.23 -13.17 2.89
N GLN A 241 1.40 -11.90 3.24
CA GLN A 241 2.18 -11.45 4.38
C GLN A 241 1.35 -11.47 5.68
N ALA A 242 0.05 -11.22 5.60
CA ALA A 242 -0.89 -11.31 6.71
C ALA A 242 -1.30 -12.75 7.08
N SER A 243 -1.31 -13.70 6.13
CA SER A 243 -1.70 -15.10 6.37
C SER A 243 -0.65 -15.93 7.12
N ILE A 244 0.56 -15.40 7.32
CA ILE A 244 1.56 -15.96 8.25
C ILE A 244 1.11 -15.77 9.72
N LEU A 245 0.10 -14.93 9.98
CA LEU A 245 -0.45 -14.67 11.33
C LEU A 245 -1.55 -15.65 11.76
N TYR A 246 -1.92 -16.63 10.92
CA TYR A 246 -3.06 -17.53 11.16
C TYR A 246 -2.72 -19.02 11.10
N ASN A 247 -1.43 -19.39 11.09
CA ASN A 247 -0.95 -20.77 11.25
C ASN A 247 -0.07 -20.91 12.49
#